data_AF-A0A1B6NTX2-F1
#
_entry.id   AF-A0A1B6NTX2-F1
#
_cell.length_a   1.000
_cell.length_b   1.000
_cell.length_c   1.000
_cell.angle_alpha   90.00
_cell.angle_beta   90.00
_cell.angle_gamma   90.00
#
_symmetry.space_group_name_H-M   'P 1'
#
loop_
_entity.id
_entity.type
_entity.pdbx_description
1 polymer ?
#
loop_
_entity_poly.entity_id
_entity_poly.type
_entity_poly.pdbx_seq_one_letter_code
_entity_poly.pdbx_strand_id
1 'polypeptide(L)' 'MPVSFVHFRLHTEYSLVDGLVRVKPLIKAVAAGGMPAVAVTDMSNMCSLV' A
#
# COMPACT_ATOMS: atom_id res chain seq x y z
N MET A 1 0.80 24.43 -5.07
CA MET A 1 0.46 22.99 -5.21
C MET A 1 0.27 22.43 -3.81
N PRO A 2 -0.83 21.73 -3.50
CA PRO A 2 -0.93 21.03 -2.23
C PRO A 2 0.25 20.05 -2.13
N VAL A 3 0.83 19.91 -0.94
CA VAL A 3 1.90 18.96 -0.67
C VAL A 3 1.37 17.54 -0.89
N SER A 4 1.90 16.85 -1.90
CA SER A 4 1.55 15.45 -2.17
C SER A 4 2.30 14.54 -1.19
N PHE A 5 1.56 13.63 -0.55
CA PHE A 5 2.13 12.63 0.33
C PHE A 5 2.07 11.25 -0.33
N VAL A 6 3.16 10.49 -0.24
CA VAL A 6 3.29 9.15 -0.81
C VAL A 6 3.84 8.22 0.27
N HIS A 7 3.12 7.13 0.52
CA HIS A 7 3.58 6.08 1.44
C HIS A 7 4.56 5.16 0.71
N PHE A 8 5.82 5.14 1.15
CA PHE A 8 6.88 4.31 0.56
C PHE A 8 7.16 3.00 1.32
N ARG A 9 6.51 2.79 2.47
CA ARG A 9 6.61 1.57 3.25
C ARG A 9 5.24 1.15 3.74
N LEU A 10 4.72 0.06 3.19
CA LEU A 10 3.41 -0.46 3.51
C LEU A 10 3.42 -1.99 3.39
N HIS A 11 2.90 -2.66 4.40
CA HIS A 11 2.74 -4.11 4.45
C HIS A 11 1.27 -4.46 4.21
N THR A 12 1.02 -5.26 3.18
CA THR A 12 -0.31 -5.74 2.80
C THR A 12 -0.63 -7.04 3.53
N GLU A 13 -1.83 -7.58 3.33
CA GLU A 13 -2.26 -8.89 3.81
C GLU A 13 -1.35 -10.06 3.36
N TYR A 14 -0.47 -9.83 2.38
CA TYR A 14 0.54 -10.80 1.94
C TYR A 14 1.83 -10.76 2.78
N SER A 15 1.99 -9.79 3.67
CA SER A 15 3.06 -9.80 4.68
C SER A 15 2.70 -10.81 5.78
N LEU A 16 3.32 -11.98 5.77
CA LEU A 16 2.93 -13.11 6.63
C LEU A 16 3.11 -12.86 8.14
N VAL A 17 3.91 -11.87 8.51
CA VAL A 17 4.25 -11.57 9.91
C VAL A 17 3.38 -10.45 10.47
N ASP A 18 3.09 -9.40 9.69
CA ASP A 18 2.43 -8.16 10.15
C ASP A 18 1.36 -7.60 9.18
N GLY A 19 0.99 -8.37 8.17
CA GLY A 19 0.11 -7.94 7.09
C GLY A 19 -1.35 -7.83 7.49
N LEU A 20 -1.82 -6.60 7.66
CA LEU A 20 -3.22 -6.31 8.03
C LEU A 20 -4.01 -5.62 6.91
N VAL A 21 -3.33 -5.05 5.91
CA VAL A 21 -3.94 -4.17 4.91
C VAL A 21 -4.29 -4.91 3.63
N ARG A 22 -5.58 -5.00 3.30
CA ARG A 22 -6.02 -5.61 2.03
C ARG A 22 -5.76 -4.71 0.83
N VAL A 23 -5.36 -5.30 -0.30
CA VAL A 23 -4.94 -4.54 -1.50
C VAL A 23 -6.10 -3.74 -2.11
N LYS A 24 -7.27 -4.36 -2.31
CA LYS A 24 -8.42 -3.67 -2.96
C LYS A 24 -8.94 -2.46 -2.16
N PRO A 25 -9.16 -2.55 -0.84
CA PRO A 25 -9.51 -1.39 -0.02
C PRO A 25 -8.41 -0.32 0.04
N LEU A 26 -7.14 -0.73 0.07
CA LEU A 26 -6.00 0.20 0.06
C LEU A 26 -6.04 1.10 -1.18
N ILE A 27 -6.22 0.54 -2.38
CA ILE A 27 -6.29 1.30 -3.63
C ILE A 27 -7.41 2.34 -3.57
N LYS A 28 -8.59 1.97 -3.04
CA LYS A 28 -9.71 2.91 -2.87
C LYS A 28 -9.36 4.05 -1.92
N ALA A 29 -8.69 3.75 -0.80
CA ALA A 29 -8.28 4.76 0.17
C ALA A 29 -7.23 5.73 -0.38
N VAL A 30 -6.24 5.21 -1.13
CA VAL A 30 -5.21 6.01 -1.82
C VAL A 30 -5.83 6.96 -2.82
N ALA A 31 -6.77 6.46 -3.65
CA ALA A 31 -7.50 7.28 -4.61
C ALA A 31 -8.37 8.36 -3.93
N ALA A 32 -9.10 7.99 -2.86
CA ALA A 32 -9.92 8.93 -2.10
C ALA A 32 -9.09 10.01 -1.38
N GLY A 33 -7.88 9.67 -0.95
CA GLY A 33 -6.94 10.59 -0.31
C GLY A 33 -6.15 11.48 -1.26
N GLY A 34 -6.36 11.39 -2.57
CA GLY A 34 -5.62 12.16 -3.57
C GLY A 34 -4.12 11.84 -3.60
N MET A 35 -3.74 10.64 -3.14
CA MET A 35 -2.34 10.19 -3.17
C MET A 35 -2.02 9.65 -4.56
N PRO A 36 -1.03 10.22 -5.29
CA PRO A 36 -0.76 9.83 -6.67
C PRO A 36 -0.07 8.46 -6.78
N ALA A 37 0.54 7.97 -5.69
CA ALA A 37 1.26 6.72 -5.65
C ALA A 37 1.25 6.11 -4.25
N VAL A 38 1.49 4.81 -4.18
CA VAL A 38 1.74 4.05 -2.95
C VAL A 38 2.73 2.93 -3.26
N ALA A 39 3.68 2.67 -2.37
CA ALA A 39 4.57 1.51 -2.46
C ALA A 39 4.03 0.35 -1.62
N VAL A 40 4.18 -0.86 -2.12
CA VAL A 40 3.94 -2.10 -1.38
C VAL A 40 5.29 -2.74 -1.11
N THR A 41 5.60 -2.98 0.17
CA THR A 41 6.90 -3.45 0.65
C THR A 41 6.71 -4.61 1.63
N ASP A 42 6.09 -5.70 1.18
CA ASP A 42 5.84 -6.87 2.03
C ASP A 42 7.14 -7.52 2.51
N MET A 43 7.08 -8.21 3.66
CA MET A 43 8.27 -8.86 4.21
C MET A 43 8.70 -10.05 3.36
N SER A 44 9.88 -9.93 2.75
CA SER A 44 10.58 -10.99 2.00
C SER A 44 9.74 -11.66 0.92
N ASN A 45 8.73 -10.98 0.37
CA ASN A 45 7.88 -11.52 -0.68
C ASN A 45 7.29 -10.43 -1.59
N MET A 46 6.77 -10.85 -2.75
CA MET A 46 6.10 -10.00 -3.74
C MET A 46 4.74 -10.60 -4.16
N CYS A 47 4.07 -11.35 -3.27
CA CYS A 47 2.84 -12.06 -3.62
C CYS A 47 1.67 -11.10 -3.91
N SER A 48 1.74 -9.88 -3.41
CA SER A 48 0.75 -8.80 -3.62
C SER A 48 0.84 -8.11 -4.98
N LEU A 49 1.81 -8.46 -5.82
CA LEU A 49 2.06 -7.81 -7.11
C LEU A 49 1.03 -8.13 -8.19
N VAL A 50 0.41 -9.31 -8.13
CA VAL A 50 -0.51 -9.87 -9.15
C VAL A 50 -1.92 -9.97 -8.59
#